data_AF-A0A2T4VJJ9-F1
#
_entry.id   AF-A0A2T4VJJ9-F1
#
_cell.length_a   1.000
_cell.length_b   1.000
_cell.length_c   1.000
_cell.angle_alpha   90.00
_cell.angle_beta   90.00
_cell.angle_gamma   90.00
#
_symmetry.space_group_name_H-M   'P 1'
#
loop_
_entity.id
_entity.type
_entity.pdbx_description
1 polymer ?
#
loop_
_entity_poly.entity_id
_entity_poly.type
_entity_poly.pdbx_seq_one_letter_code
_entity_poly.pdbx_strand_id
1 'polypeptide(L)'
;MEDSYNAGVYWTCRKDPAEECSRRAATFFQSLSRCDPCYAHWFEQADSLKKALQLQFEPTTEAFERFFRRRAYTDGQDGFSFSAWTGHKEDGRGGMVMLRCGSAASFAPNRCFLYLPWAGPEMERVLTTPVLTEVMRAMVLAWEPDDGSVFSDAYQKLRNEPVGPPRTGWLMYFSRRRGEVPPLPAPVRVEPVEDKGSLVILTPERFNGHDPAHVALADEVRGLLDRAGLLKDLSASGPTRA
;
A
#
# COMPACT_ATOMS: atom_id res chain seq x y z
N MET A 1 1.01 -7.88 -23.45
CA MET A 1 1.77 -7.25 -22.34
C MET A 1 1.14 -7.76 -21.07
N GLU A 2 1.96 -8.27 -20.17
CA GLU A 2 1.50 -8.65 -18.83
C GLU A 2 1.40 -7.38 -17.99
N ASP A 3 0.31 -7.27 -17.24
CA ASP A 3 0.07 -6.16 -16.32
C ASP A 3 0.65 -6.52 -14.95
N SER A 4 1.18 -5.53 -14.24
CA SER A 4 1.76 -5.68 -12.90
C SER A 4 0.97 -4.86 -11.89
N TYR A 5 0.88 -5.37 -10.67
CA TYR A 5 0.03 -4.80 -9.62
C TYR A 5 0.84 -4.48 -8.38
N ASN A 6 0.49 -3.39 -7.72
CA ASN A 6 1.10 -2.98 -6.47
C ASN A 6 0.02 -2.52 -5.50
N ALA A 7 0.29 -2.69 -4.20
CA ALA A 7 -0.53 -2.13 -3.13
C ALA A 7 0.25 -1.04 -2.40
N GLY A 8 -0.36 0.11 -2.15
CA GLY A 8 0.29 1.19 -1.42
C GLY A 8 -0.69 1.97 -0.58
N VAL A 9 -0.32 2.25 0.65
CA VAL A 9 -1.03 3.17 1.55
C VAL A 9 -0.13 4.34 1.91
N TYR A 10 -0.73 5.52 2.05
CA TYR A 10 -0.02 6.79 2.23
C TYR A 10 -0.63 7.59 3.37
N TRP A 11 0.21 8.29 4.13
CA TRP A 11 -0.26 9.26 5.08
C TRP A 11 0.66 10.47 5.21
N THR A 12 0.04 11.58 5.57
CA THR A 12 0.65 12.89 5.81
C THR A 12 1.51 12.89 7.08
N CYS A 13 1.98 14.07 7.46
CA CYS A 13 2.88 14.32 8.59
C CYS A 13 2.40 13.64 9.89
N ARG A 14 2.96 12.47 10.20
CA ARG A 14 2.71 11.77 11.45
C ARG A 14 4.03 11.38 12.07
N LYS A 15 4.43 12.17 13.07
CA LYS A 15 5.64 11.94 13.85
C LYS A 15 5.38 10.84 14.86
N ASP A 16 5.73 9.62 14.51
CA ASP A 16 5.67 8.46 15.38
C ASP A 16 7.09 8.14 15.87
N PRO A 17 7.30 7.91 17.19
CA PRO A 17 8.59 7.44 17.69
C PRO A 17 8.89 6.02 17.17
N ALA A 18 10.16 5.62 17.23
CA ALA A 18 10.61 4.30 16.78
C ALA A 18 9.80 3.14 17.39
N GLU A 19 9.44 3.22 18.68
CA GLU A 19 8.62 2.24 19.38
C GLU A 19 7.25 2.03 18.70
N GLU A 20 6.55 3.12 18.39
CA GLU A 20 5.23 3.06 17.76
C GLU A 20 5.33 2.61 16.30
N CYS A 21 6.34 3.06 15.55
CA CYS A 21 6.62 2.55 14.20
C CYS A 21 6.91 1.05 14.21
N SER A 22 7.66 0.57 15.19
CA SER A 22 7.98 -0.86 15.34
C SER A 22 6.75 -1.70 15.63
N ARG A 23 5.89 -1.24 16.54
CA ARG A 23 4.63 -1.92 16.89
C ARG A 23 3.70 -2.00 15.68
N ARG A 24 3.58 -0.91 14.91
CA ARG A 24 2.78 -0.87 13.67
C ARG A 24 3.35 -1.77 12.59
N ALA A 25 4.66 -1.77 12.39
CA ALA A 25 5.33 -2.67 11.46
C ALA A 25 5.09 -4.14 11.83
N ALA A 26 5.32 -4.53 13.08
CA ALA A 26 5.07 -5.90 13.54
C ALA A 26 3.61 -6.33 13.32
N THR A 27 2.65 -5.46 13.65
CA THR A 27 1.22 -5.70 13.42
C THR A 27 0.91 -5.91 11.94
N PHE A 28 1.51 -5.08 11.06
CA PHE A 28 1.34 -5.20 9.61
C PHE A 28 1.85 -6.54 9.10
N PHE A 29 3.10 -6.92 9.41
CA PHE A 29 3.69 -8.16 8.91
C PHE A 29 2.97 -9.40 9.46
N GLN A 30 2.54 -9.38 10.73
CA GLN A 30 1.73 -10.46 11.31
C GLN A 30 0.37 -10.61 10.63
N SER A 31 -0.26 -9.50 10.26
CA SER A 31 -1.55 -9.52 9.56
C SER A 31 -1.37 -9.99 8.11
N LEU A 32 -0.31 -9.52 7.45
CA LEU A 32 0.01 -9.87 6.07
C LEU A 32 0.33 -11.37 5.92
N SER A 33 0.99 -11.99 6.90
CA SER A 33 1.28 -13.44 6.87
C SER A 33 0.02 -14.32 6.90
N ARG A 34 -1.14 -13.77 7.28
CA ARG A 34 -2.43 -14.47 7.25
C ARG A 34 -3.13 -14.37 5.88
N CYS A 35 -2.66 -13.49 5.00
CA CYS A 35 -3.27 -13.25 3.69
C CYS A 35 -2.87 -14.30 2.65
N ASP A 36 -1.58 -14.67 2.59
CA ASP A 36 -1.06 -15.77 1.76
C ASP A 36 0.25 -16.32 2.37
N PRO A 37 0.53 -17.63 2.23
CA PRO A 37 1.81 -18.21 2.67
C PRO A 37 3.06 -17.55 2.11
N CYS A 38 3.00 -16.88 0.94
CA CYS A 38 4.16 -16.18 0.38
C CYS A 38 4.65 -15.02 1.28
N TYR A 39 3.80 -14.51 2.18
CA TYR A 39 4.14 -13.43 3.11
C TYR A 39 4.55 -13.93 4.51
N ALA A 40 4.78 -15.23 4.68
CA ALA A 40 5.16 -15.82 5.97
C ALA A 40 6.63 -15.61 6.36
N HIS A 41 7.50 -15.29 5.40
CA HIS A 41 8.94 -15.16 5.63
C HIS A 41 9.49 -13.89 5.00
N TRP A 42 10.42 -13.24 5.70
CA TRP A 42 10.97 -11.95 5.31
C TRP A 42 12.47 -11.89 5.53
N PHE A 43 13.14 -11.20 4.62
CA PHE A 43 14.59 -11.05 4.57
C PHE A 43 14.95 -9.57 4.43
N GLU A 44 15.99 -9.12 5.12
CA GLU A 44 16.61 -7.81 4.84
C GLU A 44 17.23 -7.83 3.42
N GLN A 45 17.32 -6.65 2.80
CA GLN A 45 18.02 -6.51 1.53
C GLN A 45 19.54 -6.50 1.73
N ALA A 46 20.28 -6.97 0.74
CA ALA A 46 21.74 -6.92 0.71
C ALA A 46 22.26 -6.65 -0.71
N ASP A 47 23.55 -6.38 -0.81
CA ASP A 47 24.29 -6.17 -2.07
C ASP A 47 24.38 -7.42 -2.96
N SER A 48 23.94 -8.59 -2.48
CA SER A 48 23.87 -9.81 -3.29
C SER A 48 22.79 -10.75 -2.79
N LEU A 49 22.23 -11.55 -3.71
CA LEU A 49 21.23 -12.58 -3.41
C LEU A 49 21.74 -13.56 -2.34
N LYS A 50 23.00 -14.00 -2.44
CA LYS A 50 23.61 -14.93 -1.49
C LYS A 50 23.60 -14.38 -0.07
N LYS A 51 23.92 -13.09 0.11
CA LYS A 51 23.90 -12.45 1.43
C LYS A 51 22.46 -12.20 1.89
N ALA A 52 21.59 -11.69 1.01
CA ALA A 52 20.20 -11.39 1.34
C ALA A 52 19.45 -12.62 1.89
N LEU A 53 19.67 -13.79 1.29
CA LEU A 53 19.09 -15.05 1.75
C LEU A 53 19.59 -15.54 3.12
N GLN A 54 20.62 -14.92 3.68
CA GLN A 54 21.10 -15.20 5.05
C GLN A 54 20.52 -14.22 6.08
N LEU A 55 19.79 -13.19 5.63
CA LEU A 55 19.26 -12.13 6.49
C LEU A 55 17.77 -12.31 6.77
N GLN A 56 17.33 -13.57 6.96
CA GLN A 56 15.97 -13.83 7.40
C GLN A 56 15.76 -13.22 8.78
N PHE A 57 14.62 -12.59 9.00
CA PHE A 57 14.23 -12.07 10.31
C PHE A 57 12.79 -12.43 10.62
N GLU A 58 12.49 -12.50 11.91
CA GLU A 58 11.11 -12.58 12.38
C GLU A 58 10.58 -11.16 12.57
N PRO A 59 9.44 -10.77 11.95
CA PRO A 59 8.90 -9.41 12.02
C PRO A 59 8.28 -9.02 13.38
N THR A 60 9.05 -9.08 14.47
CA THR A 60 8.59 -8.68 15.80
C THR A 60 8.86 -7.20 16.07
N THR A 61 8.20 -6.63 17.09
CA THR A 61 8.44 -5.25 17.54
C THR A 61 9.90 -5.03 17.88
N GLU A 62 10.54 -5.97 18.59
CA GLU A 62 11.95 -5.89 19.00
C GLU A 62 12.90 -5.91 17.79
N ALA A 63 12.55 -6.68 16.75
CA ALA A 63 13.31 -6.70 15.50
C ALA A 63 13.27 -5.33 14.82
N PHE A 64 12.07 -4.72 14.71
CA PHE A 64 11.91 -3.39 14.12
C PHE A 64 12.55 -2.29 14.97
N GLU A 65 12.50 -2.35 16.29
CA GLU A 65 13.21 -1.40 17.15
C GLU A 65 14.72 -1.45 16.91
N ARG A 66 15.26 -2.67 16.78
CA ARG A 66 16.67 -2.85 16.45
C ARG A 66 16.99 -2.29 15.06
N PHE A 67 16.10 -2.41 14.08
CA PHE A 67 16.29 -1.79 12.77
C PHE A 67 16.24 -0.26 12.88
N PHE A 68 15.20 0.32 13.46
CA PHE A 68 15.02 1.77 13.52
C PHE A 68 16.05 2.50 14.41
N ARG A 69 16.78 1.80 15.28
CA ARG A 69 17.97 2.34 15.97
C ARG A 69 19.22 2.46 15.09
N ARG A 70 19.31 1.75 13.97
CA ARG A 70 20.48 1.79 13.08
C ARG A 70 20.39 2.99 12.14
N ARG A 71 21.53 3.67 11.93
CA ARG A 71 21.65 4.80 11.00
C ARG A 71 21.23 4.46 9.56
N ALA A 72 21.38 3.20 9.16
CA ALA A 72 21.02 2.73 7.82
C ALA A 72 19.51 2.79 7.53
N TYR A 73 18.68 2.80 8.58
CA TYR A 73 17.22 2.81 8.46
C TYR A 73 16.59 4.14 8.87
N THR A 74 17.41 5.16 9.16
CA THR A 74 16.93 6.52 9.43
C THR A 74 16.69 7.25 8.11
N ASP A 75 15.60 8.02 8.05
CA ASP A 75 15.22 8.80 6.88
C ASP A 75 14.96 10.26 7.29
N GLY A 76 15.76 11.17 6.76
CA GLY A 76 15.73 12.57 7.16
C GLY A 76 16.11 12.77 8.63
N GLN A 77 15.41 13.70 9.30
CA GLN A 77 15.69 14.06 10.69
C GLN A 77 14.92 13.22 11.71
N ASP A 78 13.76 12.69 11.33
CA ASP A 78 12.79 12.10 12.24
C ASP A 78 12.11 10.82 11.72
N GLY A 79 12.34 10.45 10.45
CA GLY A 79 11.70 9.30 9.83
C GLY A 79 12.54 8.03 9.84
N PHE A 80 11.89 6.95 9.41
CA PHE A 80 12.49 5.64 9.20
C PHE A 80 12.15 5.13 7.81
N SER A 81 13.13 4.54 7.14
CA SER A 81 12.96 3.84 5.86
C SER A 81 13.41 2.40 6.02
N PHE A 82 12.57 1.45 5.62
CA PHE A 82 12.84 0.02 5.74
C PHE A 82 12.34 -0.73 4.51
N SER A 83 13.12 -1.71 4.06
CA SER A 83 12.73 -2.57 2.96
C SER A 83 13.03 -4.03 3.28
N ALA A 84 12.09 -4.91 2.95
CA ALA A 84 12.22 -6.35 3.10
C ALA A 84 11.56 -7.07 1.94
N TRP A 85 11.96 -8.30 1.69
CA TRP A 85 11.44 -9.14 0.61
C TRP A 85 11.22 -10.57 1.10
N THR A 86 10.38 -11.33 0.39
CA THR A 86 9.95 -12.66 0.82
C THR A 86 10.94 -13.78 0.48
N GLY A 87 12.10 -13.47 -0.09
CA GLY A 87 13.20 -14.43 -0.29
C GLY A 87 13.09 -15.37 -1.49
N HIS A 88 12.11 -15.18 -2.37
CA HIS A 88 11.94 -16.01 -3.57
C HIS A 88 13.07 -15.80 -4.58
N LYS A 89 13.76 -16.88 -4.98
CA LYS A 89 14.91 -16.78 -5.90
C LYS A 89 14.48 -16.48 -7.33
N GLU A 90 13.33 -16.98 -7.74
CA GLU A 90 12.78 -16.74 -9.06
C GLU A 90 12.11 -15.37 -9.10
N ASP A 91 12.40 -14.63 -10.16
CA ASP A 91 11.88 -13.28 -10.34
C ASP A 91 10.35 -13.29 -10.43
N GLY A 92 9.73 -12.25 -9.87
CA GLY A 92 8.28 -12.07 -9.83
C GLY A 92 7.49 -12.99 -8.92
N ARG A 93 8.16 -13.89 -8.19
CA ARG A 93 7.53 -14.69 -7.15
C ARG A 93 7.65 -13.99 -5.79
N GLY A 94 6.58 -14.00 -5.01
CA GLY A 94 6.53 -13.39 -3.69
C GLY A 94 6.34 -11.86 -3.70
N GLY A 95 6.69 -11.19 -2.62
CA GLY A 95 6.52 -9.75 -2.47
C GLY A 95 7.71 -9.03 -1.87
N MET A 96 7.66 -7.70 -1.98
CA MET A 96 8.62 -6.80 -1.38
C MET A 96 7.89 -5.66 -0.71
N VAL A 97 8.26 -5.34 0.52
CA VAL A 97 7.75 -4.18 1.25
C VAL A 97 8.79 -3.07 1.20
N MET A 98 8.32 -1.86 0.92
CA MET A 98 9.04 -0.62 1.18
C MET A 98 8.21 0.24 2.11
N LEU A 99 8.79 0.58 3.26
CA LEU A 99 8.17 1.33 4.33
C LEU A 99 8.91 2.66 4.53
N ARG A 100 8.16 3.74 4.64
CA ARG A 100 8.61 5.02 5.16
C ARG A 100 7.64 5.48 6.23
N CYS A 101 8.11 5.72 7.45
CA CYS A 101 7.23 6.07 8.57
C CYS A 101 7.91 7.01 9.57
N GLY A 102 7.14 7.56 10.51
CA GLY A 102 7.66 8.36 11.63
C GLY A 102 8.01 9.81 11.29
N SER A 103 7.95 10.22 10.03
CA SER A 103 8.34 11.58 9.65
C SER A 103 7.19 12.59 9.71
N ALA A 104 7.50 13.79 10.20
CA ALA A 104 6.65 14.97 10.10
C ALA A 104 6.86 15.77 8.81
N ALA A 105 7.73 15.33 7.91
CA ALA A 105 8.04 16.06 6.68
C ALA A 105 6.81 16.19 5.77
N SER A 106 6.43 17.43 5.42
CA SER A 106 5.26 17.70 4.56
C SER A 106 5.50 17.43 3.08
N PHE A 107 6.75 17.47 2.62
CA PHE A 107 7.11 17.31 1.22
C PHE A 107 7.21 15.86 0.77
N ALA A 108 7.13 14.90 1.70
CA ALA A 108 7.17 13.50 1.34
C ALA A 108 6.31 12.66 2.30
N PRO A 109 5.24 12.04 1.81
CA PRO A 109 4.34 11.29 2.67
C PRO A 109 5.03 10.06 3.23
N ASN A 110 4.62 9.69 4.44
CA ASN A 110 4.85 8.36 4.95
C ASN A 110 4.07 7.36 4.07
N ARG A 111 4.58 6.14 3.92
CA ARG A 111 3.97 5.13 3.07
C ARG A 111 4.33 3.72 3.50
N CYS A 112 3.41 2.79 3.27
CA CYS A 112 3.71 1.36 3.24
C CYS A 112 3.34 0.86 1.83
N PHE A 113 4.35 0.38 1.10
CA PHE A 113 4.22 -0.08 -0.27
C PHE A 113 4.56 -1.56 -0.34
N LEU A 114 3.71 -2.35 -0.99
CA LEU A 114 3.87 -3.77 -1.22
C LEU A 114 3.86 -4.03 -2.73
N TYR A 115 5.00 -4.50 -3.22
CA TYR A 115 5.11 -5.11 -4.53
C TYR A 115 4.48 -6.50 -4.44
N LEU A 116 3.48 -6.76 -5.29
CA LEU A 116 2.75 -8.03 -5.33
C LEU A 116 3.46 -9.01 -6.26
N PRO A 117 3.23 -10.33 -6.09
CA PRO A 117 3.70 -11.31 -7.06
C PRO A 117 3.09 -11.04 -8.43
N TRP A 118 3.91 -11.11 -9.47
CA TRP A 118 3.50 -10.93 -10.87
C TRP A 118 3.76 -12.17 -11.73
N ALA A 119 4.27 -13.25 -11.13
CA ALA A 119 4.46 -14.53 -11.80
C ALA A 119 4.15 -15.72 -10.89
N GLY A 120 3.87 -16.86 -11.53
CA GLY A 120 3.75 -18.15 -10.86
C GLY A 120 2.46 -18.34 -10.03
N PRO A 121 2.37 -19.43 -9.26
CA PRO A 121 1.17 -19.76 -8.49
C PRO A 121 0.88 -18.75 -7.37
N GLU A 122 1.88 -18.03 -6.88
CA GLU A 122 1.70 -16.93 -5.91
C GLU A 122 0.85 -15.81 -6.50
N MET A 123 1.10 -15.42 -7.75
CA MET A 123 0.31 -14.40 -8.44
C MET A 123 -1.15 -14.80 -8.52
N GLU A 124 -1.44 -16.04 -8.91
CA GLU A 124 -2.82 -16.52 -9.06
C GLU A 124 -3.60 -16.56 -7.74
N ARG A 125 -2.93 -16.90 -6.63
CA ARG A 125 -3.56 -16.85 -5.30
C ARG A 125 -3.75 -15.43 -4.79
N VAL A 126 -2.72 -14.60 -4.91
CA VAL A 126 -2.69 -13.24 -4.33
C VAL A 126 -3.53 -12.25 -5.12
N LEU A 127 -3.48 -12.29 -6.46
CA LEU A 127 -4.20 -11.34 -7.32
C LEU A 127 -5.67 -11.74 -7.50
N THR A 128 -6.37 -11.80 -6.37
CA THR A 128 -7.80 -12.02 -6.24
C THR A 128 -8.38 -10.95 -5.31
N THR A 129 -9.61 -10.51 -5.58
CA THR A 129 -10.29 -9.50 -4.76
C THR A 129 -10.34 -9.86 -3.27
N PRO A 130 -10.65 -11.12 -2.87
CA PRO A 130 -10.68 -11.47 -1.45
C PRO A 130 -9.31 -11.33 -0.77
N VAL A 131 -8.23 -11.82 -1.37
CA VAL A 131 -6.89 -11.72 -0.76
C VAL A 131 -6.42 -10.27 -0.72
N LEU A 132 -6.64 -9.49 -1.78
CA LEU A 132 -6.25 -8.08 -1.82
C LEU A 132 -7.07 -7.20 -0.86
N THR A 133 -8.32 -7.59 -0.59
CA THR A 133 -9.13 -6.94 0.45
C THR A 133 -8.50 -7.14 1.83
N GLU A 134 -8.07 -8.35 2.16
CA GLU A 134 -7.38 -8.63 3.42
C GLU A 134 -6.00 -7.95 3.50
N VAL A 135 -5.24 -7.91 2.39
CA VAL A 135 -3.98 -7.14 2.31
C VAL A 135 -4.21 -5.66 2.60
N MET A 136 -5.23 -5.06 1.97
CA MET A 136 -5.58 -3.65 2.20
C MET A 136 -6.04 -3.42 3.64
N ARG A 137 -6.86 -4.32 4.21
CA ARG A 137 -7.26 -4.25 5.63
C ARG A 137 -6.04 -4.32 6.55
N ALA A 138 -5.11 -5.25 6.32
CA ALA A 138 -3.87 -5.38 7.09
C ALA A 138 -3.03 -4.08 7.05
N MET A 139 -2.90 -3.47 5.87
CA MET A 139 -2.23 -2.17 5.73
C MET A 139 -2.96 -1.06 6.48
N VAL A 140 -4.27 -0.96 6.34
CA VAL A 140 -5.08 0.10 6.94
C VAL A 140 -5.10 0.01 8.47
N LEU A 141 -5.29 -1.19 9.02
CA LEU A 141 -5.38 -1.38 10.47
C LEU A 141 -4.03 -1.17 11.17
N ALA A 142 -2.92 -1.50 10.51
CA ALA A 142 -1.60 -1.26 11.06
C ALA A 142 -1.18 0.22 10.97
N TRP A 143 -1.44 0.87 9.83
CA TRP A 143 -0.88 2.19 9.53
C TRP A 143 -1.85 3.35 9.65
N GLU A 144 -3.16 3.11 9.74
CA GLU A 144 -4.21 4.14 9.77
C GLU A 144 -3.98 5.26 8.73
N PRO A 145 -3.82 4.89 7.44
CA PRO A 145 -3.38 5.82 6.40
C PRO A 145 -4.44 6.86 6.05
N ASP A 146 -4.05 7.88 5.28
CA ASP A 146 -4.98 8.86 4.68
C ASP A 146 -5.76 8.20 3.55
N ASP A 147 -5.04 7.48 2.70
CA ASP A 147 -5.54 6.77 1.52
C ASP A 147 -4.67 5.56 1.20
N GLY A 148 -5.15 4.74 0.28
CA GLY A 148 -4.33 3.74 -0.37
C GLY A 148 -5.04 3.08 -1.52
N SER A 149 -4.30 2.27 -2.26
CA SER A 149 -4.83 1.63 -3.45
C SER A 149 -4.07 0.36 -3.80
N VAL A 150 -4.79 -0.62 -4.34
CA VAL A 150 -4.22 -1.64 -5.22
C VAL A 150 -4.43 -1.21 -6.66
N PHE A 151 -3.37 -1.09 -7.44
CA PHE A 151 -3.44 -0.52 -8.78
C PHE A 151 -2.64 -1.34 -9.80
N SER A 152 -3.05 -1.23 -11.05
CA SER A 152 -2.37 -1.80 -12.22
C SER A 152 -1.42 -0.76 -12.82
N ASP A 153 -0.19 -1.17 -13.11
CA ASP A 153 0.81 -0.29 -13.73
C ASP A 153 0.41 0.08 -15.16
N ALA A 154 -0.27 -0.81 -15.89
CA ALA A 154 -0.79 -0.48 -17.22
C ALA A 154 -1.81 0.65 -17.17
N TYR A 155 -2.76 0.60 -16.24
CA TYR A 155 -3.77 1.65 -16.07
C TYR A 155 -3.14 2.98 -15.62
N GLN A 156 -2.22 2.92 -14.66
CA GLN A 156 -1.50 4.11 -14.17
C GLN A 156 -0.70 4.79 -15.30
N LYS A 157 -0.01 4.02 -16.14
CA LYS A 157 0.70 4.52 -17.32
C LYS A 157 -0.26 5.14 -18.34
N LEU A 158 -1.37 4.47 -18.63
CA LEU A 158 -2.37 4.90 -19.61
C LEU A 158 -2.96 6.27 -19.27
N ARG A 159 -3.17 6.55 -17.97
CA ARG A 159 -3.78 7.81 -17.52
C ARG A 159 -2.76 8.90 -17.21
N ASN A 160 -1.46 8.61 -17.35
CA ASN A 160 -0.37 9.50 -17.01
C ASN A 160 -0.63 10.21 -15.68
N GLU A 161 -1.18 9.47 -14.70
CA GLU A 161 -1.58 10.07 -13.44
C GLU A 161 -0.35 10.71 -12.81
N PRO A 162 -0.39 12.01 -12.47
CA PRO A 162 0.75 12.67 -11.86
C PRO A 162 1.15 11.88 -10.62
N VAL A 163 2.46 11.73 -10.42
CA VAL A 163 2.99 11.02 -9.25
C VAL A 163 2.53 11.75 -7.99
N GLY A 164 1.51 11.22 -7.33
CA GLY A 164 0.93 11.78 -6.10
C GLY A 164 -0.23 10.92 -5.58
N PRO A 165 -0.46 10.86 -4.26
CA PRO A 165 -1.64 10.22 -3.67
C PRO A 165 -2.88 11.14 -3.72
N PRO A 166 -4.11 10.59 -3.77
CA PRO A 166 -4.44 9.16 -3.89
C PRO A 166 -4.35 8.63 -5.32
N ARG A 167 -3.80 7.43 -5.50
CA ARG A 167 -3.82 6.71 -6.78
C ARG A 167 -5.15 5.98 -6.96
N THR A 168 -5.66 5.95 -8.18
CA THR A 168 -6.86 5.15 -8.50
C THR A 168 -6.50 3.78 -9.04
N GLY A 169 -7.33 2.78 -8.78
CA GLY A 169 -7.00 1.40 -9.15
C GLY A 169 -8.13 0.42 -8.90
N TRP A 170 -7.76 -0.84 -8.73
CA TRP A 170 -8.68 -1.94 -8.49
C TRP A 170 -9.36 -1.85 -7.12
N LEU A 171 -8.58 -1.64 -6.06
CA LEU A 171 -9.08 -1.37 -4.71
C LEU A 171 -8.60 0.01 -4.29
N MET A 172 -9.44 0.79 -3.61
CA MET A 172 -9.11 2.14 -3.15
C MET A 172 -9.64 2.34 -1.73
N TYR A 173 -8.77 2.69 -0.80
CA TYR A 173 -9.13 3.02 0.56
C TYR A 173 -9.14 4.53 0.76
N PHE A 174 -10.17 5.03 1.43
CA PHE A 174 -10.28 6.41 1.87
C PHE A 174 -10.57 6.43 3.37
N SER A 175 -9.70 7.09 4.14
CA SER A 175 -9.95 7.33 5.56
C SER A 175 -11.15 8.26 5.76
N ARG A 176 -11.81 8.15 6.93
CA ARG A 176 -12.97 9.01 7.27
C ARG A 176 -12.68 10.50 7.15
N ARG A 177 -11.43 10.92 7.38
CA ARG A 177 -11.02 12.32 7.27
C ARG A 177 -10.98 12.86 5.84
N ARG A 178 -10.98 11.98 4.82
CA ARG A 178 -11.12 12.38 3.41
C ARG A 178 -12.57 12.65 3.01
N GLY A 179 -13.54 12.16 3.78
CA GLY A 179 -14.97 12.30 3.52
C GLY A 179 -15.66 10.98 3.22
N GLU A 180 -16.92 11.06 2.81
CA GLU A 180 -17.75 9.90 2.49
C GLU A 180 -17.62 9.50 1.02
N VAL A 181 -17.64 8.20 0.75
CA VAL A 181 -17.66 7.66 -0.61
C VAL A 181 -19.05 7.91 -1.21
N PRO A 182 -19.16 8.58 -2.38
CA PRO A 182 -20.45 8.81 -3.02
C PRO A 182 -21.06 7.48 -3.50
N PRO A 183 -22.35 7.44 -3.87
CA PRO A 183 -22.90 6.29 -4.59
C PRO A 183 -22.09 5.98 -5.86
N LEU A 184 -21.70 4.73 -6.04
CA LEU A 184 -20.90 4.25 -7.18
C LEU A 184 -21.71 3.25 -8.03
N PRO A 185 -21.46 3.17 -9.35
CA PRO A 185 -22.18 2.25 -10.23
C PRO A 185 -21.83 0.78 -9.94
N ALA A 186 -22.74 -0.14 -10.24
CA ALA A 186 -22.39 -1.56 -10.26
C ALA A 186 -21.31 -1.82 -11.34
N PRO A 187 -20.39 -2.78 -11.13
CA PRO A 187 -20.30 -3.76 -10.04
C PRO A 187 -19.58 -3.29 -8.78
N VAL A 188 -19.26 -2.00 -8.67
CA VAL A 188 -18.42 -1.46 -7.59
C VAL A 188 -19.07 -1.71 -6.24
N ARG A 189 -18.25 -2.15 -5.28
CA ARG A 189 -18.66 -2.35 -3.89
C ARG A 189 -17.91 -1.40 -2.98
N VAL A 190 -18.58 -0.97 -1.92
CA VAL A 190 -17.96 -0.16 -0.86
C VAL A 190 -18.14 -0.90 0.44
N GLU A 191 -17.02 -1.22 1.09
CA GLU A 191 -16.99 -1.94 2.36
C GLU A 191 -16.37 -1.06 3.46
N PRO A 192 -16.89 -1.09 4.69
CA PRO A 192 -16.23 -0.43 5.80
C PRO A 192 -14.95 -1.17 6.21
N VAL A 193 -13.90 -0.41 6.52
CA VAL A 193 -12.72 -0.91 7.23
C VAL A 193 -12.81 -0.44 8.67
N GLU A 194 -13.55 -1.22 9.47
CA GLU A 194 -13.88 -0.92 10.86
C GLU A 194 -14.33 0.54 11.03
N ASP A 195 -13.69 1.27 11.93
CA ASP A 195 -13.92 2.67 12.20
C ASP A 195 -12.93 3.61 11.46
N LYS A 196 -12.13 3.09 10.53
CA LYS A 196 -11.03 3.83 9.89
C LYS A 196 -11.45 4.53 8.60
N GLY A 197 -12.32 3.91 7.81
CA GLY A 197 -12.73 4.45 6.51
C GLY A 197 -13.48 3.46 5.65
N SER A 198 -13.44 3.69 4.35
CA SER A 198 -14.14 2.90 3.34
C SER A 198 -13.16 2.34 2.32
N LEU A 199 -13.34 1.06 1.98
CA LEU A 199 -12.65 0.37 0.91
C LEU A 199 -13.60 0.24 -0.28
N VAL A 200 -13.25 0.89 -1.38
CA VAL A 200 -13.91 0.76 -2.68
C VAL A 200 -13.25 -0.38 -3.43
N ILE A 201 -14.06 -1.33 -3.91
CA ILE A 201 -13.64 -2.48 -4.71
C ILE A 201 -14.26 -2.29 -6.10
N LEU A 202 -13.43 -2.01 -7.09
CA LEU A 202 -13.89 -1.62 -8.43
C LEU A 202 -14.63 -2.76 -9.14
N THR A 203 -14.07 -3.97 -9.06
CA THR A 203 -14.58 -5.15 -9.74
C THR A 203 -14.26 -6.41 -8.91
N PRO A 204 -15.13 -7.44 -8.89
CA PRO A 204 -14.86 -8.70 -8.21
C PRO A 204 -13.82 -9.58 -8.93
N GLU A 205 -13.72 -9.52 -10.25
CA GLU A 205 -12.66 -10.17 -11.03
C GLU A 205 -11.35 -9.38 -11.02
N ARG A 206 -10.27 -10.02 -11.51
CA ARG A 206 -8.96 -9.36 -11.62
C ARG A 206 -9.07 -8.17 -12.57
N PHE A 207 -8.95 -6.97 -12.02
CA PHE A 207 -8.82 -5.74 -12.81
C PHE A 207 -7.65 -5.88 -13.79
N ASN A 208 -7.76 -5.31 -14.98
CA ASN A 208 -6.75 -5.38 -16.02
C ASN A 208 -6.69 -4.03 -16.74
N GLY A 209 -5.55 -3.34 -16.65
CA GLY A 209 -5.36 -2.02 -17.27
C GLY A 209 -5.32 -2.03 -18.80
N HIS A 210 -5.32 -3.21 -19.42
CA HIS A 210 -5.45 -3.39 -20.87
C HIS A 210 -6.87 -3.72 -21.32
N ASP A 211 -7.81 -3.99 -20.41
CA ASP A 211 -9.20 -4.25 -20.74
C ASP A 211 -10.00 -2.92 -20.82
N PRO A 212 -10.58 -2.59 -21.99
CA PRO A 212 -11.33 -1.34 -22.16
C PRO A 212 -12.51 -1.18 -21.19
N ALA A 213 -13.19 -2.27 -20.82
CA ALA A 213 -14.33 -2.21 -19.91
C ALA A 213 -13.88 -1.88 -18.48
N HIS A 214 -12.79 -2.51 -18.02
CA HIS A 214 -12.16 -2.19 -16.74
C HIS A 214 -11.68 -0.74 -16.70
N VAL A 215 -11.00 -0.28 -17.75
CA VAL A 215 -10.51 1.10 -17.85
C VAL A 215 -11.67 2.11 -17.81
N ALA A 216 -12.74 1.87 -18.57
CA ALA A 216 -13.91 2.75 -18.59
C ALA A 216 -14.57 2.86 -17.21
N LEU A 217 -14.74 1.74 -16.52
CA LEU A 217 -15.28 1.71 -15.16
C LEU A 217 -14.37 2.45 -14.17
N ALA A 218 -13.05 2.25 -14.25
CA ALA A 218 -12.08 2.94 -13.41
C ALA A 218 -12.14 4.46 -13.61
N ASP A 219 -12.27 4.93 -14.85
CA ASP A 219 -12.40 6.36 -15.15
C ASP A 219 -13.70 6.97 -14.65
N GLU A 220 -14.81 6.26 -14.82
CA GLU A 220 -16.11 6.71 -14.32
C GLU A 220 -16.08 6.88 -12.81
N VAL A 221 -15.59 5.86 -12.10
CA VAL A 221 -15.45 5.87 -10.63
C VAL A 221 -14.47 6.94 -10.18
N ARG A 222 -13.32 7.09 -10.85
CA ARG A 222 -12.38 8.18 -10.57
C ARG A 222 -13.04 9.55 -10.69
N GLY A 223 -13.83 9.79 -11.74
CA GLY A 223 -14.55 11.05 -11.90
C GLY A 223 -15.58 11.31 -10.80
N LEU A 224 -16.25 10.26 -10.29
CA LEU A 224 -17.17 10.36 -9.15
C LEU A 224 -16.43 10.69 -7.84
N LEU A 225 -15.31 10.01 -7.58
CA LEU A 225 -14.47 10.23 -6.39
C LEU A 225 -13.83 11.63 -6.39
N ASP A 226 -13.38 12.11 -7.55
CA ASP A 226 -12.83 13.45 -7.70
C ASP A 226 -13.87 14.54 -7.43
N ARG A 227 -15.09 14.40 -8.00
CA ARG A 227 -16.20 15.32 -7.72
C ARG A 227 -16.59 15.34 -6.24
N ALA A 228 -16.47 14.22 -5.54
CA ALA A 228 -16.65 14.13 -4.10
C ALA A 228 -15.48 14.72 -3.29
N GLY A 229 -14.37 15.07 -3.95
CA GLY A 229 -13.18 15.65 -3.32
C GLY A 229 -12.24 14.64 -2.65
N LEU A 230 -12.48 13.34 -2.80
CA LEU A 230 -11.71 12.28 -2.16
C LEU A 230 -10.28 12.18 -2.72
N LEU A 231 -10.08 12.60 -3.97
CA LEU A 231 -8.79 12.54 -4.68
C LEU A 231 -7.94 13.82 -4.50
N LYS A 232 -8.41 14.80 -3.71
CA LYS A 232 -7.64 16.01 -3.43
C LYS A 232 -6.43 15.70 -2.55
N ASP A 233 -5.34 16.41 -2.76
CA ASP A 233 -4.17 16.34 -1.89
C ASP A 233 -4.49 16.98 -0.54
N LEU A 234 -4.28 16.22 0.54
CA LEU A 234 -4.49 16.71 1.90
C LEU A 234 -3.42 17.72 2.31
N SER A 235 -2.23 17.68 1.70
CA SER A 235 -1.16 18.65 1.94
C SER A 235 -1.51 20.05 1.40
N ALA A 236 -2.38 20.13 0.38
CA ALA A 236 -2.82 21.38 -0.24
C ALA A 236 -3.93 22.11 0.54
N SER A 237 -4.43 21.52 1.63
CA SER A 237 -5.51 22.09 2.46
C SER A 237 -5.02 22.91 3.68
N GLY A 238 -3.72 23.24 3.74
CA GLY A 238 -3.17 24.16 4.74
C GLY A 238 -3.84 25.54 4.66
N PRO A 239 -3.98 26.27 5.80
CA PRO A 239 -4.76 27.50 5.85
C PRO A 239 -4.25 28.50 4.82
N THR A 240 -5.15 28.96 3.96
CA THR A 240 -4.92 30.14 3.11
C THR A 240 -4.47 31.26 4.04
N ARG A 241 -3.19 31.63 3.97
CA ARG A 241 -2.70 32.82 4.66
C ARG A 241 -3.50 34.00 4.12
N ALA A 242 -4.31 34.59 4.99
CA ALA A 242 -4.84 35.94 4.82
C ALA A 242 -3.69 36.95 4.70
#